data_AF-A0A8T0G178-F1
#
_entry.id   AF-A0A8T0G178-F1
#
_cell.length_a   1.000
_cell.length_b   1.000
_cell.length_c   1.000
_cell.angle_alpha   90.00
_cell.angle_beta   90.00
_cell.angle_gamma   90.00
#
_symmetry.space_group_name_H-M   'P 1'
#
loop_
_entity.id
_entity.type
_entity.pdbx_description
1 polymer ?
#
loop_
_entity_poly.entity_id
_entity_poly.type
_entity_poly.pdbx_seq_one_letter_code
_entity_poly.pdbx_strand_id
1 'polypeptide(L)'
;MKMNMLLSFLPVFLFACYVVISAQNDPNEEFLKILNCIASSGNQTFCDEFLVCNNELAKPFLEAYEECVKKYLPNGIGHCDENNQLYYSAGIRRLINRCVTKKTKDVQLTDEQKEEMHKVKECLESLSSQAGCE
;
A
#
# COMPACT_ATOMS: atom_id res chain seq x y z
N MET A 1 -22.70 -61.27 25.00
CA MET A 1 -22.92 -59.81 24.93
C MET A 1 -21.76 -59.21 24.12
N LYS A 2 -22.00 -58.79 22.88
CA LYS A 2 -20.99 -58.14 22.01
C LYS A 2 -21.13 -56.63 22.21
N MET A 3 -20.07 -55.97 22.68
CA MET A 3 -20.02 -54.51 22.76
C MET A 3 -19.24 -54.02 21.56
N ASN A 4 -19.96 -53.40 20.62
CA ASN A 4 -19.42 -52.88 19.37
C ASN A 4 -18.64 -51.58 19.61
N MET A 5 -17.50 -51.57 18.93
CA MET A 5 -16.49 -50.55 18.72
C MET A 5 -17.03 -49.12 18.44
N LEU A 6 -16.54 -48.17 19.23
CA LEU A 6 -16.29 -46.75 18.99
C LEU A 6 -16.71 -46.18 17.61
N LEU A 7 -17.73 -45.32 17.59
CA LEU A 7 -17.82 -44.20 16.64
C LEU A 7 -17.37 -42.92 17.33
N SER A 8 -16.12 -42.52 17.08
CA SER A 8 -15.59 -41.22 17.43
C SER A 8 -15.61 -40.36 16.17
N PHE A 9 -16.65 -39.54 15.99
CA PHE A 9 -16.74 -38.56 14.91
C PHE A 9 -16.89 -37.15 15.47
N LEU A 10 -15.80 -36.38 15.37
CA LEU A 10 -15.66 -34.93 15.19
C LEU A 10 -16.34 -33.95 16.16
N PRO A 11 -15.52 -33.00 16.71
CA PRO A 11 -15.42 -31.72 16.02
C PRO A 11 -13.97 -31.18 16.02
N VAL A 12 -13.19 -31.51 14.99
CA VAL A 12 -11.92 -30.82 14.68
C VAL A 12 -12.11 -29.68 13.66
N PHE A 13 -13.32 -29.52 13.12
CA PHE A 13 -13.60 -28.55 12.04
C PHE A 13 -13.83 -27.09 12.47
N LEU A 14 -13.84 -26.76 13.76
CA LEU A 14 -14.06 -25.36 14.17
C LEU A 14 -12.79 -24.52 14.31
N PHE A 15 -11.60 -25.12 14.31
CA PHE A 15 -10.34 -24.35 14.36
C PHE A 15 -9.81 -23.95 12.99
N ALA A 16 -10.27 -24.58 11.90
CA ALA A 16 -9.82 -24.24 10.56
C ALA A 16 -10.35 -22.88 10.07
N CYS A 17 -11.49 -22.41 10.58
CA CYS A 17 -12.03 -21.09 10.20
C CYS A 17 -11.29 -19.92 10.87
N TYR A 18 -10.61 -20.14 12.01
CA TYR A 18 -9.90 -19.05 12.70
C TYR A 18 -8.53 -18.74 12.08
N VAL A 19 -7.88 -19.73 11.45
CA VAL A 19 -6.53 -19.55 10.87
C VAL A 19 -6.57 -18.85 9.51
N VAL A 20 -7.72 -18.84 8.82
CA VAL A 20 -7.87 -18.22 7.48
C VAL A 20 -8.18 -16.70 7.55
N ILE A 21 -8.50 -16.16 8.74
CA ILE A 21 -8.86 -14.74 8.89
C ILE A 21 -7.63 -13.84 9.10
N SER A 22 -6.46 -14.38 9.45
CA SER A 22 -5.22 -13.60 9.50
C SER A 22 -4.44 -13.68 8.18
N ALA A 23 -5.09 -13.40 7.05
CA ALA A 23 -4.37 -12.90 5.89
C ALA A 23 -3.92 -11.48 6.24
N GLN A 24 -2.79 -11.37 6.95
CA GLN A 24 -2.10 -10.11 7.15
C GLN A 24 -1.78 -9.58 5.75
N ASN A 25 -2.47 -8.53 5.32
CA ASN A 25 -2.25 -7.91 4.02
C ASN A 25 -0.76 -7.55 3.89
N ASP A 26 -0.16 -7.83 2.73
CA ASP A 26 1.19 -7.35 2.43
C ASP A 26 1.16 -5.80 2.54
N PRO A 27 2.03 -5.16 3.35
CA PRO A 27 2.07 -3.70 3.48
C PRO A 27 2.15 -2.99 2.12
N ASN A 28 2.73 -3.65 1.12
CA ASN A 28 2.81 -3.16 -0.24
C ASN A 28 1.46 -3.19 -0.98
N GLU A 29 0.61 -4.19 -0.70
CA GLU A 29 -0.77 -4.27 -1.21
C GLU A 29 -1.67 -3.24 -0.53
N GLU A 30 -1.52 -3.05 0.78
CA GLU A 30 -2.25 -2.02 1.54
C GLU A 30 -1.92 -0.61 1.01
N PHE A 31 -0.63 -0.30 0.85
CA PHE A 31 -0.19 0.96 0.24
C PHE A 31 -0.81 1.16 -1.15
N LEU A 32 -0.78 0.13 -2.00
CA LEU A 32 -1.37 0.22 -3.34
C LEU A 32 -2.89 0.40 -3.30
N LYS A 33 -3.60 -0.16 -2.32
CA LYS A 33 -5.04 0.05 -2.14
C LYS A 33 -5.31 1.53 -1.85
N ILE A 34 -4.63 2.09 -0.87
CA ILE A 34 -4.75 3.51 -0.47
C ILE A 34 -4.39 4.42 -1.66
N LEU A 35 -3.24 4.20 -2.28
CA LEU A 35 -2.78 4.98 -3.42
C LEU A 35 -3.78 4.91 -4.59
N ASN A 36 -4.35 3.75 -4.89
CA ASN A 36 -5.35 3.64 -5.97
C ASN A 36 -6.60 4.46 -5.65
N CYS A 37 -7.11 4.35 -4.42
CA CYS A 37 -8.29 5.09 -3.99
C CYS A 37 -8.08 6.61 -4.07
N ILE A 38 -6.99 7.13 -3.49
CA ILE A 38 -6.68 8.56 -3.53
C ILE A 38 -6.49 9.03 -4.97
N ALA A 39 -5.66 8.31 -5.75
CA ALA A 39 -5.32 8.70 -7.11
C ALA A 39 -6.52 8.71 -8.06
N SER A 40 -7.56 7.91 -7.80
CA SER A 40 -8.80 7.88 -8.60
C SER A 40 -9.98 8.58 -7.93
N SER A 41 -9.75 9.34 -6.86
CA SER A 41 -10.82 10.01 -6.10
C SER A 41 -11.53 11.12 -6.88
N GLY A 42 -10.90 11.63 -7.95
CA GLY A 42 -11.33 12.82 -8.67
C GLY A 42 -11.21 14.11 -7.85
N ASN A 43 -10.54 14.05 -6.69
CA ASN A 43 -10.30 15.19 -5.81
C ASN A 43 -8.83 15.61 -5.87
N GLN A 44 -8.57 16.77 -6.49
CA GLN A 44 -7.22 17.29 -6.64
C GLN A 44 -6.54 17.55 -5.28
N THR A 45 -7.26 18.02 -4.27
CA THR A 45 -6.71 18.28 -2.94
C THR A 45 -6.11 17.01 -2.32
N PHE A 46 -6.80 15.87 -2.41
CA PHE A 46 -6.28 14.61 -1.90
C PHE A 46 -5.05 14.13 -2.67
N CYS A 47 -4.99 14.38 -3.98
CA CYS A 47 -3.83 14.03 -4.77
C CYS A 47 -2.62 14.93 -4.49
N ASP A 48 -2.84 16.22 -4.24
CA ASP A 48 -1.79 17.15 -3.82
C ASP A 48 -1.27 16.80 -2.42
N GLU A 49 -2.17 16.51 -1.47
CA GLU A 49 -1.79 16.08 -0.11
C GLU A 49 -1.03 14.76 -0.12
N PHE A 50 -1.41 13.80 -0.99
CA PHE A 50 -0.64 12.58 -1.18
C PHE A 50 0.80 12.89 -1.62
N LEU A 51 0.98 13.81 -2.57
CA LEU A 51 2.32 14.20 -3.04
C LEU A 51 3.11 14.92 -1.94
N VAL A 52 2.46 15.70 -1.09
CA VAL A 52 3.09 16.30 0.11
C VAL A 52 3.58 15.20 1.05
N CYS A 53 2.73 14.23 1.43
CA CYS A 53 3.17 13.09 2.24
C CYS A 53 4.35 12.36 1.61
N ASN A 54 4.33 12.17 0.29
CA ASN A 54 5.34 11.42 -0.44
C ASN A 54 6.67 12.19 -0.59
N ASN A 55 6.66 13.52 -0.49
CA ASN A 55 7.89 14.34 -0.48
C ASN A 55 8.64 14.28 0.86
N GLU A 56 8.01 13.77 1.92
CA GLU A 56 8.62 13.53 3.23
C GLU A 56 9.28 12.15 3.34
N LEU A 57 9.31 11.37 2.24
CA LEU A 57 10.04 10.11 2.18
C LEU A 57 11.50 10.31 2.55
N ALA A 58 12.04 9.36 3.32
CA ALA A 58 13.47 9.31 3.58
C ALA A 58 14.25 9.34 2.26
N LYS A 59 15.33 10.12 2.23
CA LYS A 59 16.12 10.40 1.01
C LYS A 59 16.28 9.22 0.03
N PRO A 60 16.75 8.02 0.43
CA PRO A 60 16.93 6.91 -0.51
C PRO A 60 15.61 6.42 -1.16
N PHE A 61 14.48 6.56 -0.47
CA PHE A 61 13.16 6.25 -1.00
C PHE A 61 12.63 7.38 -1.90
N LEU A 62 12.85 8.64 -1.54
CA LEU A 62 12.47 9.79 -2.37
C LEU A 62 13.21 9.77 -3.71
N GLU A 63 14.54 9.57 -3.69
CA GLU A 63 15.36 9.45 -4.91
C GLU A 63 14.88 8.27 -5.78
N ALA A 64 14.61 7.11 -5.18
CA ALA A 64 14.08 5.97 -5.91
C ALA A 64 12.70 6.26 -6.51
N TYR A 65 11.83 6.95 -5.78
CA TYR A 65 10.51 7.39 -6.25
C TYR A 65 10.63 8.33 -7.46
N GLU A 66 11.43 9.39 -7.37
CA GLU A 66 11.64 10.35 -8.45
C GLU A 66 12.18 9.68 -9.73
N GLU A 67 13.17 8.79 -9.58
CA GLU A 67 13.72 8.03 -10.70
C GLU A 67 12.66 7.11 -11.35
N CYS A 68 11.85 6.44 -10.53
CA CYS A 68 10.82 5.54 -11.02
C CYS A 68 9.66 6.29 -11.68
N VAL A 69 9.25 7.43 -11.14
CA VAL A 69 8.28 8.33 -11.76
C VAL A 69 8.81 8.79 -13.11
N LYS A 70 10.02 9.35 -13.18
CA LYS A 70 10.62 9.82 -14.43
C LYS A 70 10.73 8.71 -15.48
N LYS A 71 11.00 7.47 -15.05
CA LYS A 71 11.09 6.30 -15.95
C LYS A 71 9.76 5.95 -16.60
N TYR A 72 8.67 5.92 -15.83
CA TYR A 72 7.36 5.48 -16.36
C TYR A 72 6.50 6.63 -16.86
N LEU A 73 6.77 7.85 -16.39
CA LEU A 73 6.04 9.08 -16.66
C LEU A 73 7.01 10.19 -17.06
N PRO A 74 7.69 10.06 -18.22
CA PRO A 74 8.68 11.03 -18.67
C PRO A 74 8.10 12.43 -18.94
N ASN A 75 6.78 12.51 -19.14
CA ASN A 75 6.05 13.76 -19.38
C ASN A 75 5.44 14.35 -18.09
N GLY A 76 5.82 13.83 -16.92
CA GLY A 76 5.28 14.24 -15.63
C GLY A 76 4.09 13.40 -15.18
N ILE A 77 3.65 13.67 -13.96
CA ILE A 77 2.50 13.01 -13.32
C ILE A 77 1.19 13.68 -13.75
N GLY A 78 0.10 12.93 -13.68
CA GLY A 78 -1.24 13.45 -13.91
C GLY A 78 -1.77 14.30 -12.74
N HIS A 79 -3.05 14.64 -12.82
CA HIS A 79 -3.83 15.29 -11.78
C HIS A 79 -5.12 14.47 -11.55
N CYS A 80 -5.90 14.83 -10.55
CA CYS A 80 -7.14 14.17 -10.17
C CYS A 80 -8.33 15.09 -10.45
N ASP A 81 -9.20 14.63 -11.34
CA ASP A 81 -10.50 15.20 -11.60
C ASP A 81 -11.46 14.06 -12.01
N GLU A 82 -12.66 14.39 -12.49
CA GLU A 82 -13.66 13.39 -12.87
C GLU A 82 -13.20 12.41 -13.97
N ASN A 83 -12.22 12.80 -14.79
CA ASN A 83 -11.75 12.05 -15.96
C ASN A 83 -10.26 11.65 -15.87
N ASN A 84 -9.50 12.28 -14.97
CA ASN A 84 -8.07 12.11 -14.80
C ASN A 84 -7.75 11.53 -13.42
N GLN A 85 -6.69 10.72 -13.38
CA GLN A 85 -6.20 10.12 -12.14
C GLN A 85 -4.70 10.37 -11.98
N LEU A 86 -4.25 10.50 -10.73
CA LEU A 86 -2.83 10.60 -10.42
C LEU A 86 -2.11 9.34 -10.95
N TYR A 87 -1.04 9.57 -11.72
CA TYR A 87 -0.28 8.55 -12.46
C TYR A 87 -1.03 7.80 -13.58
N TYR A 88 -2.14 8.35 -14.09
CA TYR A 88 -2.90 7.92 -15.28
C TYR A 88 -3.57 6.53 -15.23
N SER A 89 -3.04 5.55 -14.49
CA SER A 89 -3.67 4.24 -14.31
C SER A 89 -3.13 3.47 -13.12
N ALA A 90 -3.95 2.55 -12.58
CA ALA A 90 -3.52 1.59 -11.56
C ALA A 90 -2.32 0.72 -12.02
N GLY A 91 -2.23 0.43 -13.32
CA GLY A 91 -1.11 -0.33 -13.89
C GLY A 91 0.22 0.41 -13.77
N ILE A 92 0.23 1.72 -14.06
CA ILE A 92 1.42 2.56 -13.91
C ILE A 92 1.79 2.71 -12.43
N ARG A 93 0.82 2.91 -11.54
CA ARG A 93 1.05 2.96 -10.08
C ARG A 93 1.76 1.72 -9.57
N ARG A 94 1.33 0.53 -10.02
CA ARG A 94 2.00 -0.75 -9.71
C ARG A 94 3.42 -0.84 -10.30
N LEU A 95 3.67 -0.27 -11.48
CA LEU A 95 5.01 -0.25 -12.09
C LEU A 95 5.97 0.65 -11.32
N ILE A 96 5.52 1.85 -10.94
CA ILE A 96 6.30 2.79 -10.11
C ILE A 96 6.61 2.14 -8.76
N ASN A 97 5.58 1.64 -8.07
CA ASN A 97 5.74 1.02 -6.76
C ASN A 97 6.76 -0.14 -6.78
N ARG A 98 6.60 -1.09 -7.71
CA ARG A 98 7.57 -2.20 -7.89
C ARG A 98 9.00 -1.72 -8.17
N CYS A 99 9.13 -0.61 -8.91
CA CYS A 99 10.43 -0.03 -9.20
C CYS A 99 11.08 0.55 -7.95
N VAL A 100 10.32 1.28 -7.12
CA VAL A 100 10.78 1.82 -5.83
C VAL A 100 11.19 0.67 -4.92
N THR A 101 10.31 -0.31 -4.69
CA THR A 101 10.60 -1.50 -3.86
C THR A 101 11.89 -2.21 -4.31
N LYS A 102 12.08 -2.37 -5.63
CA LYS A 102 13.29 -3.03 -6.16
C LYS A 102 14.57 -2.22 -5.88
N LYS A 103 14.50 -0.89 -5.92
CA LYS A 103 15.65 -0.01 -5.69
C LYS A 103 15.97 0.12 -4.20
N THR A 104 14.98 0.02 -3.34
CA THR A 104 15.14 0.24 -1.90
C THR A 104 15.23 -1.05 -1.09
N LYS A 105 15.12 -2.23 -1.72
CA LYS A 105 15.12 -3.54 -1.04
C LYS A 105 16.31 -3.80 -0.10
N ASP A 106 17.48 -3.23 -0.41
CA ASP A 106 18.72 -3.44 0.35
C ASP A 106 19.12 -2.20 1.17
N VAL A 107 18.27 -1.16 1.19
CA VAL A 107 18.51 0.07 1.94
C VAL A 107 18.39 -0.20 3.42
N GLN A 108 19.44 0.13 4.17
CA GLN A 108 19.39 0.16 5.63
C GLN A 108 19.14 1.61 6.06
N LEU A 109 17.99 1.84 6.69
CA LEU A 109 17.62 3.16 7.20
C LEU A 109 18.31 3.44 8.52
N THR A 110 18.80 4.68 8.68
CA THR A 110 19.16 5.22 9.99
C THR A 110 17.91 5.37 10.86
N ASP A 111 18.09 5.59 12.17
CA ASP A 111 16.94 5.79 13.06
C ASP A 111 16.16 7.06 12.73
N GLU A 112 16.85 8.13 12.31
CA GLU A 112 16.23 9.35 11.78
C GLU A 112 15.38 9.05 10.54
N GLN A 113 15.90 8.26 9.60
CA GLN A 113 15.17 7.90 8.40
C GLN A 113 13.98 6.97 8.68
N LYS A 114 14.06 6.11 9.70
CA LYS A 114 12.88 5.33 10.13
C LYS A 114 11.78 6.24 10.67
N GLU A 115 12.15 7.29 11.41
CA GLU A 115 11.22 8.29 11.92
C GLU A 115 10.59 9.10 10.77
N GLU A 116 11.36 9.48 9.75
CA GLU A 116 10.83 10.08 8.52
C GLU A 116 9.78 9.16 7.87
N MET A 117 10.12 7.87 7.69
CA MET A 117 9.19 6.90 7.11
C MET A 117 7.94 6.67 7.97
N HIS A 118 8.05 6.77 9.30
CA HIS A 118 6.90 6.69 10.22
C HIS A 118 5.95 7.87 10.01
N LYS A 119 6.47 9.10 9.91
CA LYS A 119 5.67 10.30 9.65
C LYS A 119 4.96 10.24 8.30
N VAL A 120 5.63 9.72 7.27
CA VAL A 120 5.00 9.48 5.96
C VAL A 120 3.83 8.51 6.09
N LYS A 121 4.01 7.41 6.85
CA LYS A 121 2.95 6.45 7.09
C LYS A 121 1.76 7.11 7.80
N GLU A 122 1.98 7.86 8.88
CA GLU A 122 0.91 8.58 9.60
C GLU A 122 0.18 9.59 8.70
N CYS A 123 0.93 10.31 7.85
CA CYS A 123 0.38 11.24 6.86
C CYS A 123 -0.56 10.53 5.88
N LEU A 124 -0.11 9.39 5.33
CA LEU A 124 -0.90 8.58 4.39
C LEU A 124 -2.11 7.93 5.06
N GLU A 125 -1.99 7.45 6.30
CA GLU A 125 -3.12 6.91 7.07
C GLU A 125 -4.18 7.99 7.32
N SER A 126 -3.77 9.18 7.80
CA SER A 126 -4.68 10.30 8.01
C SER A 126 -5.38 10.73 6.72
N LEU A 127 -4.65 10.84 5.62
CA LEU A 127 -5.21 11.18 4.31
C LEU A 127 -6.18 10.09 3.82
N SER A 128 -5.84 8.82 4.00
CA SER A 128 -6.70 7.70 3.61
C SER A 128 -8.03 7.71 4.37
N SER A 129 -8.00 8.08 5.65
CA SER A 129 -9.19 8.27 6.48
C SER A 129 -10.10 9.37 5.95
N GLN A 130 -9.51 10.54 5.67
CA GLN A 130 -10.23 11.70 5.14
C GLN A 130 -10.85 11.43 3.77
N ALA A 131 -10.17 10.63 2.94
CA ALA A 131 -10.63 10.24 1.62
C ALA A 131 -11.62 9.05 1.63
N GLY A 132 -11.84 8.39 2.77
CA GLY A 132 -12.70 7.21 2.87
C GLY A 132 -12.12 5.97 2.18
N CYS A 133 -10.81 5.79 2.23
CA CYS A 133 -10.06 4.75 1.51
C CYS A 133 -9.70 3.51 2.36
N GLU A 134 -10.09 3.50 3.64
CA GLU A 134 -9.81 2.43 4.62
C GLU A 134 -10.58 1.14 4.33
#